data_AF-W1DQ14-F1
#
_entry.id   AF-W1DQ14-F1
#
_cell.length_a   1.000
_cell.length_b   1.000
_cell.length_c   1.000
_cell.angle_alpha   90.00
_cell.angle_beta   90.00
_cell.angle_gamma   90.00
#
_symmetry.space_group_name_H-M   'P 1'
#
loop_
_entity.id
_entity.type
_entity.pdbx_description
1 polymer ?
#
loop_
_entity_poly.entity_id
_entity_poly.type
_entity_poly.pdbx_seq_one_letter_code
_entity_poly.pdbx_strand_id
1 'polypeptide(L)'
;MKNKNIDGLVRWEFAPMQSLEFEAGYSRQGNLYAGDTQNTNTNDLVKENYGKETNRLYRNTYSVTWNGARDNGVTTSNWAQYERTRNSRKGEGLAGGTEGIFNSNQFSDIDLSDVMLHSEVSIPFDYLVNQNLTLGSEWNQQRMKDNASNTQALSGGEIPGYDSTGRSPYSQAEIFSLFAENNMELTDTTMLTPALRFDHHSIVGNNWSPSLNLSQGLWDDFTLKMGIARAYKAPSLYQTNPNYILYSKGQGCYASKDGCYLQGNDDLKAETSINKEIGLEFKRDGWLAGVTWFRNDYRNKIEAGYAPVYQNNKGTDLYQWEKRAESGGGRSGGDVERSGERDRQLDQQHHLYAAE
;
A
#
# COMPACT_ATOMS: atom_id res chain seq x y z
N MET A 1 20.35 -13.63 -2.28
CA MET A 1 19.75 -12.52 -3.05
C MET A 1 20.87 -11.76 -3.74
N LYS A 2 20.68 -11.31 -4.99
CA LYS A 2 21.64 -10.48 -5.72
C LYS A 2 20.98 -9.15 -6.09
N ASN A 3 21.42 -8.08 -5.44
CA ASN A 3 20.91 -6.72 -5.67
C ASN A 3 21.92 -5.91 -6.48
N LYS A 4 21.42 -5.14 -7.44
CA LYS A 4 22.20 -4.16 -8.19
C LYS A 4 21.39 -2.88 -8.24
N ASN A 5 21.96 -1.79 -7.76
CA ASN A 5 21.31 -0.49 -7.73
C ASN A 5 22.29 0.53 -8.32
N ILE A 6 21.76 1.46 -9.09
CA ILE A 6 22.44 2.69 -9.49
C ILE A 6 21.41 3.81 -9.41
N ASP A 7 21.84 4.93 -8.87
CA ASP A 7 21.05 6.14 -8.77
C ASP A 7 21.91 7.32 -9.22
N GLY A 8 21.27 8.31 -9.83
CA GLY A 8 21.89 9.56 -10.21
C GLY A 8 20.93 10.71 -10.00
N LEU A 9 21.39 11.71 -9.25
CA LEU A 9 20.66 12.95 -9.01
C LEU A 9 21.47 14.13 -9.55
N VAL A 10 20.79 15.00 -10.31
CA VAL A 10 21.32 16.29 -10.74
C VAL A 10 20.48 17.38 -10.11
N ARG A 11 21.10 18.21 -9.28
CA ARG A 11 20.47 19.37 -8.64
C ARG A 11 20.92 20.65 -9.33
N TRP A 12 19.96 21.50 -9.69
CA TRP A 12 20.18 22.80 -10.30
C TRP A 12 19.53 23.90 -9.47
N GLU A 13 20.37 24.75 -8.87
CA GLU A 13 19.94 25.95 -8.17
C GLU A 13 19.90 27.12 -9.15
N PHE A 14 18.75 27.31 -9.79
CA PHE A 14 18.60 28.25 -10.91
C PHE A 14 18.32 29.69 -10.46
N ALA A 15 17.90 29.88 -9.21
CA ALA A 15 17.71 31.18 -8.57
C ALA A 15 17.86 31.03 -7.04
N PRO A 16 18.07 32.14 -6.29
CA PRO A 16 18.08 32.09 -4.83
C PRO A 16 16.82 31.40 -4.29
N MET A 17 17.00 30.45 -3.38
CA MET A 17 15.91 29.66 -2.78
C MET A 17 15.07 28.85 -3.78
N GLN A 18 15.57 28.60 -4.98
CA GLN A 18 14.88 27.81 -5.99
C GLN A 18 15.80 26.71 -6.51
N SER A 19 15.32 25.47 -6.44
CA SER A 19 16.07 24.32 -6.90
C SER A 19 15.20 23.37 -7.70
N LEU A 20 15.79 22.82 -8.75
CA LEU A 20 15.21 21.78 -9.59
C LEU A 20 16.11 20.54 -9.51
N GLU A 21 15.55 19.40 -9.18
CA GLU A 21 16.26 18.13 -9.09
C GLU A 21 15.71 17.15 -10.12
N PHE A 22 16.62 16.44 -10.77
CA PHE A 22 16.30 15.33 -11.67
C PHE A 22 16.96 14.08 -11.13
N GLU A 23 16.17 13.05 -10.84
CA GLU A 23 16.65 11.78 -10.32
C GLU A 23 16.30 10.66 -11.29
N ALA A 24 17.23 9.73 -11.47
CA ALA A 24 17.02 8.49 -12.20
C ALA A 24 17.62 7.31 -11.45
N GLY A 25 16.76 6.37 -11.07
CA GLY A 25 17.13 5.16 -10.35
C GLY A 25 16.89 3.91 -11.17
N TYR A 26 17.82 2.96 -11.09
CA TYR A 26 17.64 1.60 -11.59
C TYR A 26 18.02 0.59 -10.51
N SER A 27 17.09 -0.31 -10.20
CA SER A 27 17.28 -1.41 -9.28
C SER A 27 16.93 -2.74 -9.94
N ARG A 28 17.78 -3.74 -9.72
CA ARG A 28 17.51 -5.15 -10.02
C ARG A 28 17.70 -5.99 -8.79
N GLN A 29 16.66 -6.71 -8.40
CA GLN A 29 16.70 -7.70 -7.34
C GLN A 29 16.47 -9.09 -7.93
N GLY A 30 17.37 -10.03 -7.66
CA GLY A 30 17.22 -11.43 -8.03
C GLY A 30 17.28 -12.33 -6.80
N ASN A 31 16.34 -13.27 -6.66
CA ASN A 31 16.40 -14.20 -5.55
C ASN A 31 17.49 -15.27 -5.74
N LEU A 32 17.77 -15.98 -4.66
CA LEU A 32 18.37 -17.32 -4.71
C LEU A 32 17.34 -18.23 -4.06
N TYR A 33 16.66 -19.02 -4.88
CA TYR A 33 15.53 -19.82 -4.44
C TYR A 33 15.97 -20.92 -3.48
N ALA A 34 15.23 -21.09 -2.38
CA ALA A 34 15.58 -22.04 -1.31
C ALA A 34 14.51 -23.13 -1.11
N GLY A 35 13.65 -23.38 -2.11
CA GLY A 35 12.63 -24.44 -2.06
C GLY A 35 11.25 -23.99 -1.60
N ASP A 36 11.00 -22.68 -1.48
CA ASP A 36 9.73 -22.10 -1.03
C ASP A 36 8.57 -22.34 -2.01
N THR A 37 7.46 -22.90 -1.53
CA THR A 37 6.22 -23.10 -2.29
C THR A 37 5.04 -22.76 -1.38
N GLN A 38 3.92 -22.29 -1.95
CA GLN A 38 2.77 -21.82 -1.16
C GLN A 38 2.30 -22.84 -0.12
N ASN A 39 2.25 -24.12 -0.49
CA ASN A 39 1.76 -25.20 0.36
C ASN A 39 2.89 -26.11 0.87
N THR A 40 4.15 -25.69 0.80
CA THR A 40 5.35 -26.43 1.26
C THR A 40 5.58 -27.81 0.59
N ASN A 41 4.84 -28.10 -0.48
CA ASN A 41 4.99 -29.28 -1.32
C ASN A 41 6.17 -29.14 -2.30
N THR A 42 6.55 -30.24 -2.96
CA THR A 42 7.73 -30.28 -3.86
C THR A 42 7.45 -31.05 -5.15
N ASN A 43 8.23 -30.75 -6.18
CA ASN A 43 8.29 -31.46 -7.46
C ASN A 43 9.71 -31.37 -8.04
N ASP A 44 9.92 -31.96 -9.22
CA ASP A 44 11.24 -31.95 -9.86
C ASP A 44 11.72 -30.54 -10.22
N LEU A 45 10.83 -29.65 -10.68
CA LEU A 45 11.18 -28.26 -10.99
C LEU A 45 11.61 -27.48 -9.75
N VAL A 46 10.99 -27.70 -8.59
CA VAL A 46 11.39 -27.08 -7.32
C VAL A 46 12.81 -27.50 -6.95
N LYS A 47 13.10 -28.80 -6.99
CA LYS A 47 14.45 -29.32 -6.68
C LYS A 47 15.48 -28.82 -7.68
N GLU A 48 15.14 -28.83 -8.97
CA GLU A 48 16.01 -28.36 -10.06
C GLU A 48 16.37 -26.87 -9.91
N ASN A 49 15.48 -26.08 -9.31
CA ASN A 49 15.65 -24.64 -9.14
C ASN A 49 16.27 -24.20 -7.81
N TYR A 50 16.59 -25.13 -6.91
CA TYR A 50 17.28 -24.80 -5.67
C TYR A 50 18.61 -24.08 -5.95
N GLY A 51 18.82 -22.94 -5.28
CA GLY A 51 19.97 -22.06 -5.47
C GLY A 51 19.97 -21.24 -6.76
N LYS A 52 18.97 -21.39 -7.65
CA LYS A 52 18.84 -20.61 -8.90
C LYS A 52 18.01 -19.35 -8.68
N GLU A 53 18.12 -18.40 -9.62
CA GLU A 53 17.21 -17.25 -9.70
C GLU A 53 15.89 -17.71 -10.33
N THR A 54 14.79 -17.60 -9.59
CA THR A 54 13.44 -18.00 -10.01
C THR A 54 12.48 -16.83 -10.10
N ASN A 55 12.82 -15.73 -9.45
CA ASN A 55 12.13 -14.45 -9.56
C ASN A 55 13.15 -13.31 -9.63
N ARG A 56 12.76 -12.25 -10.34
CA ARG A 56 13.56 -11.05 -10.49
C ARG A 56 12.65 -9.83 -10.61
N LEU A 57 12.99 -8.79 -9.88
CA LEU A 57 12.34 -7.49 -9.94
C LEU A 57 13.29 -6.49 -10.59
N TYR A 58 12.76 -5.73 -11.54
CA TYR A 58 13.42 -4.57 -12.13
C TYR A 58 12.59 -3.35 -11.81
N ARG A 59 13.17 -2.34 -11.16
CA ARG A 59 12.50 -1.08 -10.83
C ARG A 59 13.29 0.06 -11.46
N ASN A 60 12.60 0.88 -12.24
CA ASN A 60 13.14 2.12 -12.80
C ASN A 60 12.33 3.27 -12.24
N THR A 61 13.00 4.29 -11.73
CA THR A 61 12.38 5.51 -11.22
C THR A 61 12.95 6.70 -11.96
N TYR A 62 12.09 7.64 -12.29
CA TYR A 62 12.46 8.93 -12.84
C TYR A 62 11.64 9.99 -12.13
N SER A 63 12.29 10.99 -11.54
CA SER A 63 11.59 12.08 -10.88
C SER A 63 12.14 13.44 -11.30
N VAL A 64 11.25 14.42 -11.24
CA VAL A 64 11.61 15.83 -11.27
C VAL A 64 10.99 16.50 -10.06
N THR A 65 11.79 17.23 -9.29
CA THR A 65 11.38 17.90 -8.06
C THR A 65 11.74 19.38 -8.14
N TRP A 66 10.75 20.24 -7.96
CA TRP A 66 10.94 21.68 -7.80
C TRP A 66 10.63 22.06 -6.35
N ASN A 67 11.67 22.53 -5.66
CA ASN A 67 11.58 23.14 -4.34
C ASN A 67 11.83 24.63 -4.44
N GLY A 68 10.96 25.41 -3.79
CA GLY A 68 11.04 26.86 -3.77
C GLY A 68 10.76 27.43 -2.38
N ALA A 69 11.48 28.47 -2.01
CA ALA A 69 11.15 29.31 -0.86
C ALA A 69 11.14 30.79 -1.24
N ARG A 70 10.48 31.60 -0.42
CA ARG A 70 10.35 33.06 -0.58
C ARG A 70 10.75 33.75 0.72
N ASP A 71 11.16 35.02 0.61
CA ASP A 71 11.61 35.82 1.76
C ASP A 71 10.52 36.00 2.84
N ASN A 72 9.24 35.86 2.47
CA ASN A 72 8.12 35.91 3.41
C ASN A 72 7.86 34.59 4.15
N GLY A 73 8.76 33.61 4.05
CA GLY A 73 8.68 32.30 4.71
C GLY A 73 7.82 31.26 3.98
N VAL A 74 7.14 31.63 2.89
CA VAL A 74 6.35 30.68 2.09
C VAL A 74 7.29 29.71 1.37
N THR A 75 7.00 28.41 1.48
CA THR A 75 7.71 27.34 0.78
C THR A 75 6.77 26.55 -0.12
N THR A 76 7.33 25.89 -1.13
CA THR A 76 6.60 24.99 -2.03
C THR A 76 7.46 23.80 -2.38
N SER A 77 6.82 22.64 -2.46
CA SER A 77 7.41 21.38 -2.89
C SER A 77 6.50 20.79 -3.97
N ASN A 78 7.06 20.53 -5.14
CA ASN A 78 6.31 19.99 -6.27
C ASN A 78 7.16 18.93 -6.93
N TRP A 79 6.60 17.75 -7.17
CA TRP A 79 7.35 16.71 -7.84
C TRP A 79 6.46 15.82 -8.67
N ALA A 80 7.07 15.24 -9.69
CA ALA A 80 6.47 14.24 -10.54
C ALA A 80 7.40 13.03 -10.57
N GLN A 81 6.87 11.85 -10.32
CA GLN A 81 7.60 10.59 -10.39
C GLN A 81 6.91 9.64 -11.36
N TYR A 82 7.71 8.99 -12.20
CA TYR A 82 7.32 7.81 -12.95
C TYR A 82 8.12 6.61 -12.43
N GLU A 83 7.40 5.59 -11.96
CA GLU A 83 7.98 4.31 -11.59
C GLU A 83 7.51 3.23 -12.57
N ARG A 84 8.46 2.38 -13.00
CA ARG A 84 8.16 1.15 -13.71
C ARG A 84 8.79 -0.04 -13.00
N THR A 85 7.94 -0.95 -12.54
CA THR A 85 8.33 -2.20 -11.89
C THR A 85 7.96 -3.40 -12.75
N ARG A 86 8.95 -4.20 -13.17
CA ARG A 86 8.76 -5.48 -13.83
C ARG A 86 9.08 -6.62 -12.89
N ASN A 87 8.09 -7.45 -12.61
CA ASN A 87 8.21 -8.70 -11.88
C ASN A 87 8.23 -9.86 -12.88
N SER A 88 9.39 -10.46 -13.06
CA SER A 88 9.59 -11.60 -13.96
C SER A 88 9.86 -12.84 -13.10
N ARG A 89 8.98 -13.84 -13.15
CA ARG A 89 9.10 -15.05 -12.33
C ARG A 89 8.75 -16.30 -13.12
N LYS A 90 9.27 -17.45 -12.69
CA LYS A 90 8.89 -18.75 -13.26
C LYS A 90 7.40 -18.99 -13.12
N GLY A 91 6.82 -19.70 -14.09
CA GLY A 91 5.41 -20.03 -14.11
C GLY A 91 5.02 -20.91 -12.92
N GLU A 92 3.92 -20.56 -12.26
CA GLU A 92 3.29 -21.30 -11.17
C GLU A 92 1.84 -21.60 -11.54
N GLY A 93 1.27 -22.67 -10.97
CA GLY A 93 -0.17 -22.92 -11.09
C GLY A 93 -0.98 -22.05 -10.15
N LEU A 94 -2.21 -21.72 -10.54
CA LEU A 94 -3.13 -20.89 -9.77
C LEU A 94 -4.12 -21.70 -8.92
N ALA A 95 -4.17 -23.03 -9.10
CA ALA A 95 -5.11 -23.91 -8.44
C ALA A 95 -4.66 -25.38 -8.47
N GLY A 96 -5.18 -26.19 -7.55
CA GLY A 96 -5.02 -27.64 -7.56
C GLY A 96 -3.58 -28.09 -7.26
N GLY A 97 -3.15 -29.20 -7.86
CA GLY A 97 -1.85 -29.81 -7.54
C GLY A 97 -0.62 -28.96 -7.91
N THR A 98 -0.80 -27.90 -8.70
CA THR A 98 0.25 -26.96 -9.09
C THR A 98 0.07 -25.57 -8.46
N GLU A 99 -0.87 -25.41 -7.52
CA GLU A 99 -1.11 -24.14 -6.82
C GLU A 99 0.15 -23.64 -6.10
N GLY A 100 0.63 -22.46 -6.49
CA GLY A 100 1.78 -21.81 -5.85
C GLY A 100 3.08 -22.60 -5.90
N ILE A 101 3.27 -23.43 -6.94
CA ILE A 101 4.48 -24.21 -7.20
C ILE A 101 4.83 -24.16 -8.68
N PHE A 102 6.13 -24.22 -9.00
CA PHE A 102 6.62 -24.16 -10.38
C PHE A 102 5.98 -25.25 -11.25
N ASN A 103 5.34 -24.82 -12.33
CA ASN A 103 4.78 -25.69 -13.38
C ASN A 103 5.55 -25.59 -14.70
N SER A 104 6.46 -24.63 -14.81
CA SER A 104 7.25 -24.37 -16.00
C SER A 104 8.57 -23.68 -15.64
N ASN A 105 9.61 -23.92 -16.44
CA ASN A 105 10.86 -23.17 -16.38
C ASN A 105 10.79 -21.83 -17.15
N GLN A 106 9.69 -21.56 -17.83
CA GLN A 106 9.45 -20.29 -18.54
C GLN A 106 9.13 -19.18 -17.55
N PHE A 107 9.65 -17.99 -17.81
CA PHE A 107 9.32 -16.78 -17.05
C PHE A 107 8.09 -16.11 -17.64
N SER A 108 7.21 -15.61 -16.77
CA SER A 108 6.14 -14.67 -17.12
C SER A 108 6.40 -13.34 -16.44
N ASP A 109 6.02 -12.27 -17.13
CA ASP A 109 6.23 -10.90 -16.68
C ASP A 109 4.90 -10.25 -16.28
N ILE A 110 4.95 -9.57 -15.14
CA ILE A 110 3.95 -8.61 -14.68
C ILE A 110 4.62 -7.24 -14.68
N ASP A 111 4.15 -6.33 -15.52
CA ASP A 111 4.64 -4.94 -15.60
C ASP A 111 3.65 -4.03 -14.84
N LEU A 112 4.15 -3.30 -13.86
CA LEU A 112 3.45 -2.22 -13.15
C LEU A 112 4.09 -0.89 -13.54
N SER A 113 3.25 0.08 -13.91
CA SER A 113 3.62 1.47 -14.14
C SER A 113 2.82 2.34 -13.17
N ASP A 114 3.52 3.23 -12.47
CA ASP A 114 2.95 4.18 -11.53
C ASP A 114 3.42 5.59 -11.92
N VAL A 115 2.48 6.53 -12.00
CA VAL A 115 2.76 7.96 -12.15
C VAL A 115 2.20 8.65 -10.92
N MET A 116 3.04 9.42 -10.24
CA MET A 116 2.65 10.21 -9.08
C MET A 116 3.01 11.68 -9.33
N LEU A 117 2.03 12.56 -9.12
CA LEU A 117 2.20 14.01 -9.15
C LEU A 117 1.82 14.53 -7.78
N HIS A 118 2.63 15.42 -7.23
CA HIS A 118 2.42 16.05 -5.93
C HIS A 118 2.75 17.54 -6.03
N SER A 119 1.95 18.36 -5.38
CA SER A 119 2.14 19.81 -5.29
C SER A 119 1.61 20.30 -3.96
N GLU A 120 2.45 21.04 -3.23
CA GLU A 120 2.07 21.66 -1.97
C GLU A 120 2.71 23.04 -1.79
N VAL A 121 2.09 23.82 -0.92
CA VAL A 121 2.57 25.11 -0.44
C VAL A 121 2.39 25.20 1.06
N SER A 122 3.42 25.64 1.78
CA SER A 122 3.36 25.95 3.21
C SER A 122 3.43 27.45 3.41
N ILE A 123 2.47 27.98 4.17
CA ILE A 123 2.21 29.39 4.34
C ILE A 123 2.29 29.70 5.83
N PRO A 124 3.40 30.29 6.32
CA PRO A 124 3.44 30.80 7.68
C PRO A 124 2.56 32.05 7.78
N PHE A 125 1.76 32.13 8.84
CA PHE A 125 0.96 33.31 9.14
C PHE A 125 0.75 33.44 10.65
N ASP A 126 0.53 34.68 11.07
CA ASP A 126 0.18 35.01 12.44
C ASP A 126 -1.22 35.64 12.43
N TYR A 127 -2.12 35.09 13.24
CA TYR A 127 -3.48 35.61 13.39
C TYR A 127 -3.88 35.68 14.87
N LEU A 128 -4.29 34.55 15.45
CA LEU A 128 -4.51 34.42 16.89
C LEU A 128 -3.31 33.78 17.59
N VAL A 129 -2.60 32.93 16.86
CA VAL A 129 -1.40 32.21 17.25
C VAL A 129 -0.53 32.05 15.99
N ASN A 130 0.77 31.79 16.18
CA ASN A 130 1.67 31.46 15.08
C ASN A 130 1.26 30.12 14.46
N GLN A 131 1.14 30.12 13.12
CA GLN A 131 0.64 28.98 12.38
C GLN A 131 1.40 28.78 11.08
N ASN A 132 1.47 27.53 10.63
CA ASN A 132 1.94 27.18 9.29
C ASN A 132 0.88 26.31 8.60
N LEU A 133 0.20 26.90 7.61
CA LEU A 133 -0.82 26.22 6.82
C LEU A 133 -0.17 25.57 5.60
N THR A 134 -0.27 24.25 5.51
CA THR A 134 0.08 23.48 4.32
C THR A 134 -1.17 23.14 3.53
N LEU A 135 -1.17 23.48 2.25
CA LEU A 135 -2.21 23.11 1.29
C LEU A 135 -1.57 22.32 0.16
N GLY A 136 -2.17 21.20 -0.22
CA GLY A 136 -1.62 20.40 -1.29
C GLY A 136 -2.62 19.54 -2.04
N SER A 137 -2.13 18.97 -3.13
CA SER A 137 -2.87 18.11 -4.03
C SER A 137 -1.96 17.02 -4.58
N GLU A 138 -2.55 15.86 -4.86
CA GLU A 138 -1.84 14.72 -5.45
C GLU A 138 -2.69 14.06 -6.53
N TRP A 139 -2.00 13.46 -7.51
CA TRP A 139 -2.61 12.58 -8.48
C TRP A 139 -1.73 11.36 -8.70
N ASN A 140 -2.30 10.17 -8.52
CA ASN A 140 -1.64 8.90 -8.74
C ASN A 140 -2.40 8.09 -9.79
N GLN A 141 -1.66 7.46 -10.72
CA GLN A 141 -2.20 6.50 -11.66
C GLN A 141 -1.36 5.22 -11.65
N GLN A 142 -2.02 4.09 -11.40
CA GLN A 142 -1.44 2.76 -11.51
C GLN A 142 -1.98 2.04 -12.73
N ARG A 143 -1.08 1.43 -13.50
CA ARG A 143 -1.40 0.55 -14.64
C ARG A 143 -0.62 -0.74 -14.52
N MET A 144 -1.31 -1.86 -14.59
CA MET A 144 -0.73 -3.19 -14.52
C MET A 144 -1.03 -3.96 -15.79
N LYS A 145 -0.02 -4.65 -16.32
CA LYS A 145 -0.16 -5.71 -17.32
C LYS A 145 0.33 -7.01 -16.71
N ASP A 146 -0.60 -7.90 -16.40
CA ASP A 146 -0.35 -9.21 -15.81
C ASP A 146 -0.72 -10.33 -16.78
N ASN A 147 0.30 -11.06 -17.27
CA ASN A 147 0.11 -12.18 -18.20
C ASN A 147 0.00 -13.54 -17.51
N ALA A 148 -0.01 -13.59 -16.17
CA ALA A 148 -0.01 -14.81 -15.38
C ALA A 148 -1.31 -14.99 -14.58
N SER A 149 -1.76 -13.97 -13.86
CA SER A 149 -2.80 -14.13 -12.83
C SER A 149 -4.22 -14.26 -13.39
N ASN A 150 -4.51 -13.68 -14.56
CA ASN A 150 -5.85 -13.73 -15.17
C ASN A 150 -6.03 -14.95 -16.08
N THR A 151 -5.26 -16.02 -15.88
CA THR A 151 -5.20 -17.18 -16.78
C THR A 151 -5.90 -18.43 -16.24
N GLN A 152 -6.49 -18.37 -15.04
CA GLN A 152 -7.21 -19.51 -14.45
C GLN A 152 -8.37 -19.97 -15.36
N ALA A 153 -8.31 -21.20 -15.84
CA ALA A 153 -9.37 -21.79 -16.63
C ALA A 153 -10.62 -22.06 -15.77
N LEU A 154 -11.81 -21.89 -16.35
CA LEU A 154 -13.10 -22.12 -15.69
C LEU A 154 -13.49 -23.61 -15.64
N SER A 155 -12.62 -24.43 -15.04
CA SER A 155 -12.78 -25.90 -14.96
C SER A 155 -13.96 -26.39 -14.09
N GLY A 156 -14.33 -25.66 -13.03
CA GLY A 156 -15.53 -25.85 -12.22
C GLY A 156 -16.84 -25.43 -12.88
N GLY A 157 -16.81 -24.99 -14.14
CA GLY A 157 -17.98 -24.58 -14.91
C GLY A 157 -17.99 -23.07 -15.19
N GLU A 158 -18.85 -22.67 -16.11
CA GLU A 158 -18.89 -21.29 -16.62
C GLU A 158 -19.31 -20.30 -15.54
N ILE A 159 -18.71 -19.11 -15.61
CA ILE A 159 -19.15 -17.91 -14.89
C ILE A 159 -19.78 -16.99 -15.94
N PRO A 160 -21.07 -16.63 -15.80
CA PRO A 160 -21.74 -15.77 -16.78
C PRO A 160 -20.97 -14.46 -17.00
N GLY A 161 -20.73 -14.12 -18.28
CA GLY A 161 -20.02 -12.88 -18.66
C GLY A 161 -18.49 -12.97 -18.66
N TYR A 162 -17.90 -14.12 -18.33
CA TYR A 162 -16.44 -14.29 -18.32
C TYR A 162 -15.99 -15.50 -19.12
N ASP A 163 -15.05 -15.26 -20.03
CA ASP A 163 -14.43 -16.31 -20.82
C ASP A 163 -13.42 -17.12 -19.99
N SER A 164 -13.32 -18.41 -20.30
CA SER A 164 -12.37 -19.32 -19.64
C SER A 164 -10.91 -18.99 -19.93
N THR A 165 -10.64 -18.42 -21.10
CA THR A 165 -9.31 -18.03 -21.59
C THR A 165 -9.37 -16.66 -22.24
N GLY A 166 -8.22 -16.02 -22.46
CA GLY A 166 -8.15 -14.74 -23.19
C GLY A 166 -8.68 -13.52 -22.44
N ARG A 167 -8.92 -13.62 -21.13
CA ARG A 167 -9.29 -12.47 -20.29
C ARG A 167 -8.20 -11.40 -20.30
N SER A 168 -8.59 -10.14 -20.19
CA SER A 168 -7.68 -9.00 -20.29
C SER A 168 -6.53 -9.10 -19.27
N PRO A 169 -5.27 -8.89 -19.69
CA PRO A 169 -4.14 -8.81 -18.77
C PRO A 169 -4.02 -7.42 -18.12
N TYR A 170 -4.83 -6.44 -18.54
CA TYR A 170 -4.69 -5.04 -18.12
C TYR A 170 -5.62 -4.69 -16.95
N SER A 171 -5.10 -3.93 -16.00
CA SER A 171 -5.86 -3.31 -14.90
C SER A 171 -5.31 -1.92 -14.63
N GLN A 172 -6.15 -0.98 -14.22
CA GLN A 172 -5.73 0.38 -13.92
C GLN A 172 -6.62 1.04 -12.87
N ALA A 173 -6.08 2.02 -12.16
CA ALA A 173 -6.82 2.88 -11.25
C ALA A 173 -6.11 4.23 -11.10
N GLU A 174 -6.89 5.29 -10.92
CA GLU A 174 -6.42 6.62 -10.52
C GLU A 174 -6.92 7.01 -9.13
N ILE A 175 -6.13 7.83 -8.41
CA ILE A 175 -6.51 8.53 -7.19
C ILE A 175 -6.15 10.00 -7.33
N PHE A 176 -7.12 10.89 -7.16
CA PHE A 176 -6.89 12.33 -7.00
C PHE A 176 -7.11 12.71 -5.54
N SER A 177 -6.22 13.55 -4.98
CA SER A 177 -6.26 13.92 -3.57
C SER A 177 -6.10 15.41 -3.36
N LEU A 178 -6.75 15.91 -2.32
CA LEU A 178 -6.59 17.27 -1.79
C LEU A 178 -6.34 17.17 -0.30
N PHE A 179 -5.46 17.99 0.26
CA PHE A 179 -5.24 18.03 1.69
C PHE A 179 -4.96 19.45 2.19
N ALA A 180 -5.34 19.66 3.45
CA ALA A 180 -5.01 20.85 4.22
C ALA A 180 -4.55 20.41 5.60
N GLU A 181 -3.42 20.94 6.04
CA GLU A 181 -2.84 20.71 7.35
C GLU A 181 -2.44 22.05 7.94
N ASN A 182 -2.60 22.23 9.25
CA ASN A 182 -2.22 23.46 9.90
C ASN A 182 -1.45 23.13 11.18
N ASN A 183 -0.20 23.57 11.29
CA ASN A 183 0.57 23.43 12.51
C ASN A 183 0.43 24.70 13.35
N MET A 184 -0.17 24.59 14.55
CA MET A 184 -0.58 25.74 15.36
C MET A 184 0.16 25.74 16.70
N GLU A 185 0.91 26.81 16.98
CA GLU A 185 1.57 27.03 18.27
C GLU A 185 0.58 27.68 19.24
N LEU A 186 -0.23 26.87 19.92
CA LEU A 186 -1.27 27.37 20.83
C LEU A 186 -0.69 28.10 22.05
N THR A 187 0.46 27.63 22.53
CA THR A 187 1.32 28.27 23.56
C THR A 187 2.77 27.85 23.28
N ASP A 188 3.73 28.45 24.00
CA ASP A 188 5.16 28.09 23.93
C ASP A 188 5.46 26.60 24.22
N THR A 189 4.51 25.84 24.80
CA THR A 189 4.66 24.41 25.10
C THR A 189 3.63 23.53 24.39
N THR A 190 2.72 24.10 23.60
CA THR A 190 1.56 23.36 23.06
C THR A 190 1.46 23.55 21.55
N MET A 191 1.69 22.47 20.80
CA MET A 191 1.49 22.41 19.35
C MET A 191 0.27 21.56 19.03
N LEU A 192 -0.64 22.07 18.19
CA LEU A 192 -1.79 21.34 17.68
C LEU A 192 -1.74 21.30 16.16
N THR A 193 -1.90 20.10 15.59
CA THR A 193 -1.80 19.87 14.14
C THR A 193 -3.07 19.20 13.61
N PRO A 194 -4.16 19.94 13.35
CA PRO A 194 -5.29 19.43 12.60
C PRO A 194 -4.96 19.28 11.11
N ALA A 195 -5.45 18.19 10.50
CA ALA A 195 -5.41 18.02 9.07
C ALA A 195 -6.65 17.31 8.53
N LEU A 196 -6.95 17.55 7.25
CA LEU A 196 -8.01 16.86 6.53
C LEU A 196 -7.51 16.55 5.12
N ARG A 197 -7.62 15.28 4.75
CA ARG A 197 -7.33 14.80 3.40
C ARG A 197 -8.60 14.23 2.74
N PHE A 198 -8.79 14.55 1.48
CA PHE A 198 -9.81 14.02 0.59
C PHE A 198 -9.13 13.20 -0.49
N ASP A 199 -9.65 12.00 -0.77
CA ASP A 199 -9.19 11.14 -1.86
C ASP A 199 -10.39 10.74 -2.74
N HIS A 200 -10.27 10.86 -4.06
CA HIS A 200 -11.22 10.31 -5.04
C HIS A 200 -10.52 9.22 -5.85
N HIS A 201 -10.92 7.98 -5.62
CA HIS A 201 -10.45 6.82 -6.37
C HIS A 201 -11.41 6.51 -7.53
N SER A 202 -10.86 6.36 -8.74
CA SER A 202 -11.58 6.05 -9.99
C SER A 202 -12.65 4.96 -9.89
N ILE A 203 -12.34 3.84 -9.22
CA ILE A 203 -13.27 2.72 -8.97
C ILE A 203 -14.08 2.91 -7.68
N VAL A 204 -13.42 3.10 -6.54
CA VAL A 204 -14.03 3.03 -5.19
C VAL A 204 -14.76 4.31 -4.76
N GLY A 205 -14.50 5.43 -5.43
CA GLY A 205 -15.07 6.73 -5.11
C GLY A 205 -14.35 7.48 -3.99
N ASN A 206 -15.11 8.24 -3.21
CA ASN A 206 -14.58 9.26 -2.30
C ASN A 206 -14.21 8.71 -0.92
N ASN A 207 -13.17 9.27 -0.32
CA ASN A 207 -12.77 9.08 1.07
C ASN A 207 -12.37 10.40 1.74
N TRP A 208 -12.60 10.49 3.05
CA TRP A 208 -12.16 11.58 3.92
C TRP A 208 -11.32 11.05 5.08
N SER A 209 -10.15 11.61 5.27
CA SER A 209 -9.15 11.21 6.25
C SER A 209 -8.84 12.39 7.19
N PRO A 210 -9.64 12.63 8.24
CA PRO A 210 -9.31 13.61 9.26
C PRO A 210 -8.13 13.12 10.12
N SER A 211 -7.33 14.07 10.61
CA SER A 211 -6.22 13.85 11.52
C SER A 211 -6.14 14.98 12.55
N LEU A 212 -5.70 14.64 13.76
CA LEU A 212 -5.38 15.59 14.82
C LEU A 212 -4.22 15.06 15.63
N ASN A 213 -3.12 15.81 15.68
CA ASN A 213 -1.99 15.55 16.55
C ASN A 213 -1.78 16.69 17.55
N LEU A 214 -1.30 16.37 18.74
CA LEU A 214 -0.99 17.30 19.81
C LEU A 214 0.37 16.95 20.42
N SER A 215 1.20 17.97 20.63
CA SER A 215 2.39 17.88 21.49
C SER A 215 2.26 18.90 22.61
N GLN A 216 2.40 18.45 23.86
CA GLN A 216 2.30 19.27 25.07
C GLN A 216 3.54 19.05 25.93
N GLY A 217 4.37 20.07 26.09
CA GLY A 217 5.38 20.13 27.14
C GLY A 217 4.70 20.22 28.51
N LEU A 218 5.11 19.36 29.45
CA LEU A 218 4.49 19.30 30.78
C LEU A 218 5.39 20.01 31.82
N TRP A 219 6.54 19.40 32.09
CA TRP A 219 7.63 19.96 32.89
C TRP A 219 8.87 20.07 31.99
N ASP A 220 10.00 20.54 32.53
CA ASP A 220 11.21 20.83 31.75
C ASP A 220 11.71 19.65 30.88
N ASP A 221 11.45 18.42 31.32
CA ASP A 221 12.00 17.21 30.69
C ASP A 221 10.93 16.27 30.10
N PHE A 222 9.64 16.59 30.22
CA PHE A 222 8.55 15.69 29.82
C PHE A 222 7.64 16.26 28.73
N THR A 223 7.35 15.45 27.71
CA THR A 223 6.40 15.78 26.64
C THR A 223 5.32 14.72 26.52
N LEU A 224 4.06 15.14 26.53
CA LEU A 224 2.90 14.32 26.17
C LEU A 224 2.60 14.52 24.68
N LYS A 225 2.56 13.41 23.92
CA LYS A 225 2.19 13.40 22.50
C LYS A 225 0.92 12.56 22.33
N MET A 226 -0.05 13.08 21.60
CA MET A 226 -1.29 12.36 21.30
C MET A 226 -1.64 12.53 19.84
N GLY A 227 -2.14 11.46 19.23
CA GLY A 227 -2.54 11.46 17.83
C GLY A 227 -3.82 10.66 17.61
N ILE A 228 -4.69 11.16 16.75
CA ILE A 228 -5.82 10.41 16.21
C ILE A 228 -6.01 10.74 14.73
N ALA A 229 -5.98 9.71 13.89
CA ALA A 229 -6.16 9.88 12.45
C ALA A 229 -6.97 8.73 11.85
N ARG A 230 -7.67 9.01 10.75
CA ARG A 230 -8.33 7.99 9.94
C ARG A 230 -7.47 7.70 8.71
N ALA A 231 -6.75 6.59 8.73
CA ALA A 231 -5.97 6.09 7.60
C ALA A 231 -6.88 5.53 6.50
N TYR A 232 -6.37 5.51 5.28
CA TYR A 232 -7.05 5.08 4.06
C TYR A 232 -6.17 4.11 3.26
N LYS A 233 -6.77 3.03 2.75
CA LYS A 233 -6.12 2.11 1.82
C LYS A 233 -7.11 1.67 0.74
N ALA A 234 -6.80 2.01 -0.51
CA ALA A 234 -7.53 1.52 -1.67
C ALA A 234 -7.34 -0.01 -1.83
N PRO A 235 -8.34 -0.73 -2.39
CA PRO A 235 -8.15 -2.08 -2.87
C PRO A 235 -7.03 -2.16 -3.91
N SER A 236 -6.35 -3.32 -3.99
CA SER A 236 -5.38 -3.55 -5.06
C SER A 236 -6.07 -3.77 -6.42
N LEU A 237 -5.31 -3.59 -7.51
CA LEU A 237 -5.78 -3.87 -8.88
C LEU A 237 -6.24 -5.33 -9.09
N TYR A 238 -5.81 -6.28 -8.25
CA TYR A 238 -6.33 -7.65 -8.29
C TYR A 238 -7.71 -7.75 -7.65
N GLN A 239 -7.88 -7.12 -6.49
CA GLN A 239 -9.11 -7.19 -5.70
C GLN A 239 -10.28 -6.53 -6.44
N THR A 240 -10.04 -5.48 -7.22
CA THR A 240 -11.06 -4.79 -8.02
C THR A 240 -11.18 -5.27 -9.46
N ASN A 241 -10.43 -6.29 -9.89
CA ASN A 241 -10.47 -6.77 -11.29
C ASN A 241 -11.33 -8.03 -11.42
N PRO A 242 -12.54 -7.97 -12.01
CA PRO A 242 -13.39 -9.15 -12.16
C PRO A 242 -12.82 -10.25 -13.06
N ASN A 243 -11.76 -9.97 -13.84
CA ASN A 243 -11.03 -10.99 -14.61
C ASN A 243 -10.04 -11.81 -13.78
N TYR A 244 -9.69 -11.32 -12.59
CA TYR A 244 -8.86 -12.05 -11.62
C TYR A 244 -9.73 -13.06 -10.90
N ILE A 245 -9.51 -14.33 -11.22
CA ILE A 245 -10.32 -15.46 -10.75
C ILE A 245 -9.37 -16.54 -10.25
N LEU A 246 -9.59 -17.00 -9.03
CA LEU A 246 -8.95 -18.19 -8.45
C LEU A 246 -9.97 -19.32 -8.33
N TYR A 247 -9.49 -20.56 -8.28
CA TYR A 247 -10.34 -21.74 -8.19
C TYR A 247 -9.85 -22.71 -7.12
N SER A 248 -10.79 -23.32 -6.38
CA SER A 248 -10.53 -24.43 -5.49
C SER A 248 -11.51 -25.57 -5.75
N LYS A 249 -11.04 -26.82 -5.60
CA LYS A 249 -11.90 -28.01 -5.66
C LYS A 249 -12.68 -28.28 -4.36
N GLY A 250 -12.55 -27.42 -3.36
CA GLY A 250 -13.26 -27.53 -2.07
C GLY A 250 -12.42 -27.10 -0.87
N GLN A 251 -11.10 -27.34 -0.90
CA GLN A 251 -10.21 -27.08 0.25
C GLN A 251 -10.14 -25.61 0.67
N GLY A 252 -10.20 -24.69 -0.30
CA GLY A 252 -10.16 -23.24 -0.08
C GLY A 252 -11.55 -22.59 -0.02
N CYS A 253 -12.62 -23.39 -0.08
CA CYS A 253 -13.98 -22.88 -0.08
C CYS A 253 -14.48 -22.71 1.35
N TYR A 254 -15.14 -21.59 1.66
CA TYR A 254 -15.57 -21.32 3.04
C TYR A 254 -16.68 -22.29 3.50
N ALA A 255 -17.73 -22.45 2.68
CA ALA A 255 -18.88 -23.28 3.01
C ALA A 255 -19.52 -23.95 1.77
N SER A 256 -18.71 -24.31 0.79
CA SER A 256 -19.17 -24.99 -0.44
C SER A 256 -19.22 -26.50 -0.28
N LYS A 257 -20.20 -27.12 -0.95
CA LYS A 257 -20.30 -28.60 -1.03
C LYS A 257 -19.36 -29.18 -2.10
N ASP A 258 -19.18 -28.44 -3.19
CA ASP A 258 -18.33 -28.79 -4.33
C ASP A 258 -17.16 -27.78 -4.44
N GLY A 259 -16.67 -27.53 -5.66
CA GLY A 259 -15.66 -26.50 -5.90
C GLY A 259 -16.17 -25.08 -5.72
N CYS A 260 -15.25 -24.12 -5.71
CA CYS A 260 -15.58 -22.70 -5.67
C CYS A 260 -14.59 -21.84 -6.47
N TYR A 261 -15.08 -20.71 -6.95
CA TYR A 261 -14.29 -19.62 -7.49
C TYR A 261 -14.17 -18.47 -6.48
N LEU A 262 -13.08 -17.73 -6.54
CA LEU A 262 -12.94 -16.40 -5.93
C LEU A 262 -12.62 -15.38 -7.01
N GLN A 263 -13.48 -14.39 -7.18
CA GLN A 263 -13.37 -13.37 -8.22
C GLN A 263 -13.12 -11.97 -7.63
N GLY A 264 -12.39 -11.14 -8.37
CA GLY A 264 -12.34 -9.68 -8.17
C GLY A 264 -13.73 -9.03 -8.05
N ASN A 265 -13.81 -7.92 -7.33
CA ASN A 265 -15.03 -7.18 -7.07
C ASN A 265 -14.76 -5.68 -7.19
N ASP A 266 -15.29 -5.05 -8.23
CA ASP A 266 -15.17 -3.62 -8.49
C ASP A 266 -16.10 -2.76 -7.62
N ASP A 267 -17.06 -3.37 -6.91
CA ASP A 267 -17.93 -2.70 -5.92
C ASP A 267 -17.32 -2.65 -4.50
N LEU A 268 -16.04 -2.97 -4.35
CA LEU A 268 -15.34 -2.92 -3.07
C LEU A 268 -15.27 -1.50 -2.51
N LYS A 269 -15.45 -1.39 -1.19
CA LYS A 269 -15.11 -0.18 -0.44
C LYS A 269 -13.64 -0.21 -0.02
N ALA A 270 -13.04 0.96 0.11
CA ALA A 270 -11.71 1.09 0.67
C ALA A 270 -11.66 0.67 2.15
N GLU A 271 -10.49 0.21 2.55
CA GLU A 271 -10.18 -0.08 3.94
C GLU A 271 -9.86 1.24 4.65
N THR A 272 -10.35 1.40 5.88
CA THR A 272 -9.98 2.56 6.71
C THR A 272 -9.66 2.13 8.13
N SER A 273 -8.78 2.86 8.80
CA SER A 273 -8.40 2.54 10.18
C SER A 273 -8.36 3.81 11.01
N ILE A 274 -9.09 3.83 12.12
CA ILE A 274 -8.95 4.93 13.09
C ILE A 274 -7.81 4.55 14.02
N ASN A 275 -6.67 5.18 13.82
CA ASN A 275 -5.44 4.94 14.55
C ASN A 275 -5.30 6.00 15.64
N LYS A 276 -5.00 5.56 16.85
CA LYS A 276 -4.91 6.42 18.05
C LYS A 276 -3.64 6.07 18.80
N GLU A 277 -2.95 7.08 19.29
CA GLU A 277 -1.80 6.91 20.15
C GLU A 277 -1.70 7.98 21.23
N ILE A 278 -1.16 7.59 22.39
CA ILE A 278 -0.86 8.46 23.52
C ILE A 278 0.52 8.04 24.03
N GLY A 279 1.47 8.96 23.95
CA GLY A 279 2.86 8.76 24.34
C GLY A 279 3.32 9.78 25.37
N LEU A 280 4.07 9.32 26.37
CA LEU A 280 4.81 10.16 27.29
C LEU A 280 6.30 9.94 27.09
N GLU A 281 7.02 11.02 26.84
CA GLU A 281 8.47 11.03 26.58
C GLU A 281 9.17 11.85 27.67
N PHE A 282 10.24 11.30 28.25
CA PHE A 282 11.20 11.98 29.10
C PHE A 282 12.50 12.17 28.33
N LYS A 283 13.04 13.39 28.34
CA LYS A 283 14.32 13.73 27.71
C LYS A 283 15.09 14.74 28.54
N ARG A 284 16.29 14.37 28.99
CA ARG A 284 17.17 15.25 29.78
C ARG A 284 18.63 14.81 29.69
N ASP A 285 19.56 15.72 29.43
CA ASP A 285 21.01 15.46 29.56
C ASP A 285 21.49 14.16 28.87
N GLY A 286 20.93 13.86 27.68
CA GLY A 286 21.23 12.65 26.91
C GLY A 286 20.43 11.40 27.28
N TRP A 287 19.65 11.44 28.36
CA TRP A 287 18.65 10.41 28.68
C TRP A 287 17.41 10.57 27.81
N LEU A 288 16.88 9.44 27.34
CA LEU A 288 15.61 9.36 26.62
C LEU A 288 14.87 8.12 27.10
N ALA A 289 13.65 8.30 27.61
CA ALA A 289 12.75 7.22 27.97
C ALA A 289 11.35 7.56 27.47
N GLY A 290 10.63 6.58 26.92
CA GLY A 290 9.30 6.81 26.37
C GLY A 290 8.39 5.60 26.58
N VAL A 291 7.11 5.88 26.80
CA VAL A 291 6.05 4.87 26.79
C VAL A 291 4.92 5.37 25.91
N THR A 292 4.49 4.53 24.98
CA THR A 292 3.39 4.85 24.05
C THR A 292 2.38 3.73 24.05
N TRP A 293 1.13 4.09 24.29
CA TRP A 293 -0.01 3.23 24.00
C TRP A 293 -0.55 3.56 22.62
N PHE A 294 -0.94 2.53 21.87
CA PHE A 294 -1.56 2.68 20.56
C PHE A 294 -2.74 1.72 20.39
N ARG A 295 -3.70 2.11 19.55
CA ARG A 295 -4.83 1.27 19.14
C ARG A 295 -5.32 1.66 17.75
N ASN A 296 -5.54 0.64 16.92
CA ASN A 296 -6.06 0.78 15.57
C ASN A 296 -7.43 0.10 15.47
N ASP A 297 -8.47 0.88 15.22
CA ASP A 297 -9.82 0.38 14.95
C ASP A 297 -9.99 0.21 13.43
N TYR A 298 -9.61 -0.97 12.92
CA TYR A 298 -9.57 -1.27 11.48
C TYR A 298 -10.94 -1.68 10.93
N ARG A 299 -11.33 -1.10 9.79
CA ARG A 299 -12.67 -1.21 9.19
C ARG A 299 -12.60 -1.59 7.73
N ASN A 300 -13.60 -2.38 7.30
CA ASN A 300 -13.78 -2.84 5.92
C ASN A 300 -12.54 -3.54 5.34
N LYS A 301 -11.76 -4.27 6.16
CA LYS A 301 -10.66 -5.10 5.67
C LYS A 301 -11.15 -5.98 4.52
N ILE A 302 -10.44 -5.98 3.41
CA ILE A 302 -10.79 -6.74 2.21
C ILE A 302 -10.25 -8.16 2.38
N GLU A 303 -11.16 -9.14 2.37
CA GLU A 303 -10.87 -10.56 2.53
C GLU A 303 -11.64 -11.37 1.47
N ALA A 304 -11.30 -12.65 1.33
CA ALA A 304 -12.10 -13.56 0.50
C ALA A 304 -13.49 -13.73 1.13
N GLY A 305 -14.55 -13.68 0.32
CA GLY A 305 -15.91 -13.67 0.82
C GLY A 305 -16.39 -14.96 1.49
N TYR A 306 -17.36 -14.82 2.39
CA TYR A 306 -17.90 -15.93 3.19
C TYR A 306 -19.21 -16.50 2.67
N ALA A 307 -19.90 -15.79 1.76
CA ALA A 307 -21.13 -16.24 1.12
C ALA A 307 -21.00 -16.22 -0.41
N PRO A 308 -21.51 -17.23 -1.12
CA PRO A 308 -21.49 -17.22 -2.57
C PRO A 308 -22.47 -16.17 -3.12
N VAL A 309 -22.04 -15.43 -4.13
CA VAL A 309 -22.91 -14.50 -4.88
C VAL A 309 -23.69 -15.20 -5.99
N TYR A 310 -23.23 -16.38 -6.39
CA TYR A 310 -23.81 -17.18 -7.47
C TYR A 310 -23.36 -18.64 -7.31
N GLN A 311 -24.16 -19.59 -7.83
CA GLN A 311 -23.77 -20.99 -7.99
C GLN A 311 -24.08 -21.40 -9.42
N ASN A 312 -23.13 -22.04 -10.09
CA ASN A 312 -23.29 -22.46 -11.48
C ASN A 312 -24.01 -23.82 -11.59
N ASN A 313 -24.35 -24.22 -12.82
CA ASN A 313 -25.04 -25.48 -13.11
C ASN A 313 -24.25 -26.76 -12.75
N LYS A 314 -22.96 -26.64 -12.40
CA LYS A 314 -22.13 -27.74 -11.90
C LYS A 314 -22.06 -27.79 -10.36
N GLY A 315 -22.80 -26.94 -9.65
CA GLY A 315 -22.74 -26.85 -8.20
C GLY A 315 -21.54 -26.07 -7.67
N THR A 316 -20.73 -25.45 -8.54
CA THR A 316 -19.58 -24.64 -8.12
C THR A 316 -20.03 -23.25 -7.71
N ASP A 317 -19.65 -22.87 -6.50
CA ASP A 317 -19.97 -21.58 -5.92
C ASP A 317 -19.03 -20.48 -6.43
N LEU A 318 -19.54 -19.28 -6.62
CA LEU A 318 -18.75 -18.08 -6.91
C LEU A 318 -18.75 -17.19 -5.69
N TYR A 319 -17.58 -17.02 -5.09
CA TYR A 319 -17.29 -16.00 -4.10
C TYR A 319 -16.62 -14.80 -4.78
N GLN A 320 -16.72 -13.66 -4.12
CA GLN A 320 -16.02 -12.44 -4.50
C GLN A 320 -15.17 -11.95 -3.34
N TRP A 321 -14.17 -11.13 -3.63
CA TRP A 321 -13.53 -10.32 -2.59
C TRP A 321 -14.61 -9.45 -1.94
N GLU A 322 -14.60 -9.39 -0.61
CA GLU A 322 -15.57 -8.61 0.15
C GLU A 322 -14.90 -7.86 1.30
N LYS A 323 -15.62 -6.87 1.82
CA LYS A 323 -15.24 -6.20 3.06
C LYS A 323 -15.75 -7.01 4.24
N ARG A 324 -14.87 -7.30 5.21
CA ARG A 324 -15.27 -7.94 6.47
C ARG A 324 -16.23 -7.04 7.25
N ALA A 325 -17.33 -7.62 7.74
CA ALA A 325 -18.22 -6.95 8.70
C ALA A 325 -17.49 -6.71 10.03
N GLU A 326 -17.61 -5.52 10.61
CA GLU A 326 -17.00 -5.18 11.90
C GLU A 326 -17.54 -6.11 13.00
N SER A 327 -16.74 -7.08 13.44
CA SER A 327 -16.97 -7.77 14.70
C SER A 327 -16.52 -6.83 15.83
N GLY A 328 -17.47 -6.12 16.44
CA GLY A 328 -17.20 -5.36 17.65
C GLY A 328 -16.67 -6.27 18.76
N GLY A 329 -15.50 -5.96 19.30
CA GLY A 329 -14.95 -6.65 20.46
C GLY A 329 -13.43 -6.80 20.40
N GLY A 330 -12.73 -5.96 21.16
CA GLY A 330 -11.28 -6.01 21.27
C GLY A 330 -10.79 -7.35 21.82
N ARG A 331 -9.62 -7.78 21.33
CA ARG A 331 -8.72 -8.66 22.07
C ARG A 331 -7.49 -7.84 22.43
N SER A 332 -7.34 -7.56 23.72
CA SER A 332 -6.03 -7.33 24.31
C SER A 332 -5.27 -8.66 24.24
N GLY A 333 -4.49 -8.84 23.19
CA GLY A 333 -3.51 -9.92 23.06
C GLY A 333 -2.13 -9.34 23.25
N GLY A 334 -1.49 -9.66 24.37
CA GLY A 334 -0.04 -9.49 24.50
C GLY A 334 0.63 -10.61 23.72
N ASP A 335 0.89 -10.37 22.44
CA ASP A 335 1.65 -11.30 21.59
C ASP A 335 3.11 -10.86 21.51
N VAL A 336 4.00 -11.66 22.10
CA VAL A 336 5.44 -11.58 21.86
C VAL A 336 5.70 -12.25 20.51
N GLU A 337 5.52 -11.51 19.43
CA GLU A 337 5.91 -11.95 18.09
C GLU A 337 7.27 -11.38 17.66
N ARG A 338 8.03 -12.21 16.94
CA ARG A 338 9.45 -12.06 16.62
C ARG A 338 9.71 -10.89 15.65
N SER A 339 10.85 -10.24 15.81
CA SER A 339 11.27 -8.95 15.24
C SER A 339 11.42 -8.84 13.70
N GLY A 340 10.78 -9.70 12.90
CA GLY A 340 11.01 -9.74 11.45
C GLY A 340 9.89 -9.14 10.57
N GLU A 341 8.65 -9.09 11.07
CA GLU A 341 7.49 -8.60 10.28
C GLU A 341 7.03 -7.18 10.64
N ARG A 342 7.54 -6.62 11.75
CA ARG A 342 7.24 -5.25 12.20
C ARG A 342 7.78 -4.17 11.26
N ASP A 343 8.89 -4.42 10.57
CA ASP A 343 9.56 -3.39 9.77
C ASP A 343 8.76 -2.96 8.53
N ARG A 344 7.92 -3.84 7.95
CA ARG A 344 7.18 -3.49 6.70
C ARG A 344 5.90 -2.69 6.93
N GLN A 345 5.24 -2.83 8.08
CA GLN A 345 4.04 -2.05 8.39
C GLN A 345 4.39 -0.68 8.97
N LEU A 346 5.50 -0.58 9.70
CA LEU A 346 6.02 0.70 10.20
C LEU A 346 6.62 1.56 9.07
N ASP A 347 7.29 0.96 8.07
CA ASP A 347 7.82 1.71 6.91
C ASP A 347 6.72 2.41 6.09
N GLN A 348 5.53 1.83 5.97
CA GLN A 348 4.41 2.48 5.26
C GLN A 348 3.80 3.65 6.05
N GLN A 349 3.91 3.66 7.38
CA GLN A 349 3.55 4.83 8.19
C GLN A 349 4.66 5.88 8.19
N HIS A 350 5.93 5.49 8.26
CA HIS A 350 7.03 6.46 8.33
C HIS A 350 7.25 7.25 7.04
N HIS A 351 6.94 6.70 5.85
CA HIS A 351 7.03 7.49 4.61
C HIS A 351 5.96 8.58 4.44
N LEU A 352 4.90 8.58 5.26
CA LEU A 352 3.92 9.66 5.30
C LEU A 352 4.22 10.73 6.37
N TYR A 353 5.20 10.49 7.25
CA TYR A 353 5.52 11.37 8.39
C TYR A 353 7.00 11.78 8.48
N ALA A 354 7.84 11.42 7.50
CA ALA A 354 9.28 11.73 7.50
C ALA A 354 9.68 12.70 6.37
N ALA A 355 8.80 13.64 6.05
CA ALA A 355 9.10 14.83 5.26
C ALA A 355 8.77 16.09 6.07
N GLU A 356 9.34 16.21 7.27
CA GLU A 356 9.63 17.48 7.97
C GLU A 356 10.92 17.35 8.78
#